data_AF-A0A536XLB1-F1
#
_entry.id   AF-A0A536XLB1-F1
#
_cell.length_a   1.000
_cell.length_b   1.000
_cell.length_c   1.000
_cell.angle_alpha   90.00
_cell.angle_beta   90.00
_cell.angle_gamma   90.00
#
_symmetry.space_group_name_H-M   'P 1'
#
loop_
_entity.id
_entity.type
_entity.pdbx_description
1 polymer ?
#
loop_
_entity_poly.entity_id
_entity_poly.type
_entity_poly.pdbx_seq_one_letter_code
_entity_poly.pdbx_strand_id
1 'polypeptide(L)'
;MRRFLMVILGAAALSGAAPALCQAPMMRGHADPTAVIESLRASLSLNTAQQQQFDSALAQSQAARQTARANLAQLKAALQAELAKPAPDLASLAAQADAVQEQNSAARKTARSAWLALYATFTDDQKAVVRNAIQARLATMESLRTHMKEHLDQ
;
A
#
# COMPACT_ATOMS: atom_id res chain seq x y z
N MET A 1 19.70 -52.22 30.18
CA MET A 1 18.45 -53.00 30.21
C MET A 1 17.33 -52.11 29.67
N ARG A 2 16.86 -52.34 28.43
CA ARG A 2 15.47 -52.72 28.08
C ARG A 2 14.40 -51.87 28.79
N ARG A 3 13.94 -50.80 28.13
CA ARG A 3 12.70 -50.69 27.32
C ARG A 3 11.41 -50.69 28.16
N PHE A 4 10.70 -49.57 28.18
CA PHE A 4 9.25 -49.55 28.01
C PHE A 4 8.83 -48.29 27.22
N LEU A 5 8.37 -48.53 25.99
CA LEU A 5 7.58 -47.59 25.20
C LEU A 5 6.19 -47.49 25.85
N MET A 6 5.65 -46.28 25.99
CA MET A 6 4.21 -46.06 25.93
C MET A 6 3.92 -44.95 24.92
N VAL A 7 3.44 -45.38 23.76
CA VAL A 7 2.71 -44.57 22.81
C VAL A 7 1.32 -44.38 23.38
N ILE A 8 0.95 -43.14 23.69
CA ILE A 8 -0.46 -42.75 23.82
C ILE A 8 -0.77 -41.84 22.65
N LEU A 9 -1.44 -42.43 21.68
CA LEU A 9 -2.14 -41.75 20.61
C LEU A 9 -3.41 -41.12 21.23
N GLY A 10 -3.44 -39.80 21.36
CA GLY A 10 -4.59 -39.06 21.83
C GLY A 10 -4.89 -37.91 20.87
N ALA A 11 -5.68 -38.20 19.82
CA ALA A 11 -6.25 -37.19 18.96
C ALA A 11 -7.33 -36.42 19.74
N ALA A 12 -7.03 -35.17 20.10
CA ALA A 12 -8.03 -34.21 20.57
C ALA A 12 -8.13 -33.08 19.54
N ALA A 13 -9.12 -33.21 18.67
CA ALA A 13 -9.64 -32.10 17.89
C ALA A 13 -10.24 -31.07 18.86
N LEU A 14 -9.63 -29.89 18.93
CA LEU A 14 -10.28 -28.68 19.42
C LEU A 14 -10.24 -27.66 18.30
N SER A 15 -11.30 -27.73 17.49
CA SER A 15 -11.86 -26.58 16.81
C SER A 15 -12.04 -25.45 17.82
N GLY A 16 -11.53 -24.26 17.51
CA GLY A 16 -11.91 -23.04 18.23
C GLY A 16 -10.79 -22.02 18.34
N ALA A 17 -11.08 -20.84 17.80
CA ALA A 17 -10.45 -19.55 18.10
C ALA A 17 -9.02 -19.33 17.60
N ALA A 18 -8.92 -18.69 16.44
CA ALA A 18 -8.76 -17.24 16.46
C ALA A 18 -9.36 -16.67 15.18
N PRO A 19 -10.18 -15.61 15.27
CA PRO A 19 -10.72 -14.97 14.08
C PRO A 19 -9.55 -14.57 13.20
N ALA A 20 -9.74 -14.65 11.88
CA ALA A 20 -8.97 -13.88 10.95
C ALA A 20 -9.04 -12.42 11.44
N LEU A 21 -8.05 -12.02 12.24
CA LEU A 21 -7.84 -10.64 12.62
C LEU A 21 -7.87 -9.91 11.32
N CYS A 22 -8.91 -9.10 11.22
CA CYS A 22 -9.27 -8.31 10.09
C CYS A 22 -8.00 -7.93 9.35
N GLN A 23 -7.80 -8.52 8.17
CA GLN A 23 -7.12 -7.81 7.12
C GLN A 23 -8.05 -6.64 6.73
N ALA A 24 -8.29 -5.74 7.69
CA ALA A 24 -8.69 -4.39 7.39
C ALA A 24 -7.62 -3.95 6.40
N PRO A 25 -8.01 -3.56 5.17
CA PRO A 25 -7.06 -3.08 4.20
C PRO A 25 -6.32 -1.94 4.89
N MET A 26 -5.10 -2.23 5.34
CA MET A 26 -4.21 -1.26 5.94
C MET A 26 -4.25 -0.07 5.00
N MET A 27 -4.76 1.06 5.51
CA MET A 27 -5.04 2.32 4.82
C MET A 27 -3.73 2.96 4.31
N ARG A 28 -2.93 2.22 3.54
CA ARG A 28 -1.64 2.62 2.97
C ARG A 28 -1.89 3.21 1.58
N GLY A 29 -2.44 4.42 1.56
CA GLY A 29 -2.58 5.22 0.34
C GLY A 29 -3.30 6.56 0.54
N HIS A 30 -3.42 7.02 1.78
CA HIS A 30 -4.56 7.82 2.22
C HIS A 30 -4.48 9.34 1.99
N ALA A 31 -3.56 9.85 1.17
CA ALA A 31 -3.46 11.32 1.04
C ALA A 31 -2.94 11.83 -0.31
N ASP A 32 -2.81 10.98 -1.34
CA ASP A 32 -2.38 11.51 -2.64
C ASP A 32 -3.60 11.87 -3.50
N PRO A 33 -3.91 13.17 -3.70
CA PRO A 33 -4.99 13.59 -4.58
C PRO A 33 -4.70 13.24 -6.05
N THR A 34 -3.42 13.12 -6.45
CA THR A 34 -3.07 12.84 -7.84
C THR A 34 -3.36 11.39 -8.24
N ALA A 35 -3.54 10.49 -7.27
CA ALA A 35 -3.85 9.09 -7.54
C ALA A 35 -5.18 8.89 -8.28
N VAL A 36 -6.12 9.85 -8.18
CA VAL A 36 -7.38 9.76 -8.93
C VAL A 36 -7.17 9.98 -10.43
N ILE A 37 -6.15 10.73 -10.82
CA ILE A 37 -5.90 11.08 -12.23
C ILE A 37 -5.67 9.81 -13.06
N GLU A 38 -4.98 8.82 -12.49
CA GLU A 38 -4.74 7.51 -13.11
C GLU A 38 -6.06 6.81 -13.53
N SER A 39 -7.15 6.97 -12.77
CA SER A 39 -8.46 6.38 -13.08
C SER A 39 -9.29 7.17 -14.10
N LEU A 40 -8.89 8.40 -14.45
CA LEU A 40 -9.70 9.33 -15.23
C LEU A 40 -9.30 9.40 -16.71
N ARG A 41 -8.40 8.52 -17.19
CA ARG A 41 -7.85 8.60 -18.57
C ARG A 41 -8.93 8.82 -19.63
N ALA A 42 -10.00 8.02 -19.59
CA ALA A 42 -11.08 8.10 -20.57
C ALA A 42 -11.92 9.38 -20.45
N SER A 43 -12.08 9.93 -19.24
CA SER A 43 -12.91 11.10 -18.95
C SER A 43 -12.20 12.43 -19.20
N LEU A 44 -10.87 12.41 -19.29
CA LEU A 44 -10.06 13.63 -19.43
C LEU A 44 -9.91 14.09 -20.89
N SER A 45 -10.35 13.32 -21.89
CA SER A 45 -10.25 13.69 -23.31
C SER A 45 -8.86 14.23 -23.68
N LEU A 46 -7.81 13.51 -23.28
CA LEU A 46 -6.43 13.97 -23.37
C LEU A 46 -5.99 14.14 -24.83
N ASN A 47 -5.31 15.25 -25.13
CA ASN A 47 -4.63 15.41 -26.42
C ASN A 47 -3.36 14.53 -26.50
N THR A 48 -2.75 14.42 -27.68
CA THR A 48 -1.59 13.54 -27.91
C THR A 48 -0.43 13.81 -26.94
N ALA A 49 -0.09 15.07 -26.67
CA ALA A 49 1.01 15.41 -25.76
C ALA A 49 0.67 15.04 -24.30
N GLN A 50 -0.56 15.31 -23.87
CA GLN A 50 -1.07 14.93 -22.54
C GLN A 50 -1.13 13.41 -22.38
N GLN A 51 -1.47 12.64 -23.42
CA GLN A 51 -1.45 11.18 -23.38
C GLN A 51 -0.04 10.64 -23.14
N GLN A 52 0.97 11.19 -23.80
CA GLN A 52 2.37 10.79 -23.57
C GLN A 52 2.82 11.10 -22.13
N GLN A 53 2.46 12.27 -21.60
CA GLN A 53 2.73 12.64 -20.22
C GLN A 53 1.99 11.72 -19.23
N PHE A 54 0.74 11.34 -19.53
CA PHE A 54 -0.03 10.38 -18.74
C PHE A 54 0.64 9.01 -18.70
N ASP A 55 1.04 8.46 -19.85
CA ASP A 55 1.70 7.16 -19.91
C ASP A 55 3.05 7.17 -19.18
N SER A 56 3.79 8.28 -19.25
CA SER A 56 5.02 8.47 -18.46
C SER A 56 4.75 8.49 -16.95
N ALA A 57 3.77 9.27 -16.49
CA ALA A 57 3.41 9.35 -15.06
C ALA A 57 2.89 8.00 -14.52
N LEU A 58 2.15 7.26 -15.35
CA LEU A 58 1.69 5.90 -15.06
C LEU A 58 2.88 4.93 -14.90
N ALA A 59 3.82 4.93 -15.85
CA ALA A 59 5.01 4.09 -15.78
C ALA A 59 5.85 4.37 -14.52
N GLN A 60 6.05 5.65 -14.18
CA GLN A 60 6.76 6.03 -12.96
C GLN A 60 6.03 5.57 -11.69
N SER A 61 4.70 5.65 -11.67
CA SER A 61 3.88 5.17 -10.56
C SER A 61 3.96 3.66 -10.39
N GLN A 62 3.93 2.92 -11.50
CA GLN A 62 4.09 1.46 -11.49
C GLN A 62 5.49 1.05 -11.01
N ALA A 63 6.54 1.70 -11.51
CA ALA A 63 7.91 1.46 -11.06
C ALA A 63 8.05 1.71 -9.56
N ALA A 64 7.54 2.84 -9.04
CA ALA A 64 7.58 3.14 -7.61
C ALA A 64 6.85 2.08 -6.76
N ARG A 65 5.70 1.56 -7.23
CA ARG A 65 4.97 0.48 -6.55
C ARG A 65 5.75 -0.83 -6.57
N GLN A 66 6.39 -1.17 -7.69
CA GLN A 66 7.20 -2.37 -7.83
C GLN A 66 8.43 -2.32 -6.91
N THR A 67 9.17 -1.20 -6.90
CA THR A 67 10.28 -0.96 -5.98
C THR A 67 9.84 -1.08 -4.52
N ALA A 68 8.72 -0.45 -4.14
CA ALA A 68 8.21 -0.54 -2.77
C ALA A 68 7.85 -1.98 -2.37
N ARG A 69 7.27 -2.77 -3.29
CA ARG A 69 6.97 -4.20 -3.05
C ARG A 69 8.25 -5.02 -2.89
N ALA A 70 9.25 -4.82 -3.76
CA ALA A 70 10.53 -5.51 -3.68
C ALA A 70 11.26 -5.19 -2.36
N ASN A 71 11.32 -3.92 -1.98
CA ASN A 71 11.94 -3.47 -0.74
C ASN A 71 11.25 -4.03 0.51
N LEU A 72 9.91 -4.11 0.50
CA LEU A 72 9.17 -4.72 1.60
C LEU A 72 9.45 -6.23 1.70
N ALA A 73 9.58 -6.93 0.56
CA ALA A 73 9.95 -8.34 0.55
C ALA A 73 11.37 -8.55 1.12
N GLN A 74 12.32 -7.69 0.75
CA GLN A 74 13.68 -7.72 1.29
C GLN A 74 13.71 -7.47 2.80
N LEU A 75 12.99 -6.45 3.28
CA LEU A 75 12.92 -6.14 4.72
C LEU A 75 12.28 -7.29 5.51
N LYS A 76 11.24 -7.93 4.95
CA LYS A 76 10.63 -9.13 5.55
C LYS A 76 11.64 -10.27 5.65
N ALA A 77 12.42 -10.52 4.60
CA ALA A 77 13.45 -11.56 4.62
C ALA A 77 14.56 -11.26 5.64
N ALA A 78 15.01 -10.01 5.73
CA ALA A 78 16.00 -9.57 6.73
C ALA A 78 15.47 -9.77 8.15
N LEU A 79 14.21 -9.39 8.42
CA LEU A 79 13.55 -9.61 9.71
C LEU A 79 13.50 -11.10 10.06
N GLN A 80 13.10 -11.96 9.13
CA GLN A 80 13.07 -13.41 9.35
C GLN A 80 14.46 -13.97 9.68
N ALA A 81 15.51 -13.47 9.01
CA ALA A 81 16.89 -13.89 9.27
C ALA A 81 17.39 -13.45 10.66
N GLU A 82 17.09 -12.23 11.10
CA GLU A 82 17.45 -11.76 12.44
C GLU A 82 16.70 -12.51 13.54
N LEU A 83 15.42 -12.80 13.34
CA LEU A 83 14.61 -13.55 14.30
C LEU A 83 15.06 -15.02 14.46
N ALA A 84 15.83 -15.56 13.51
CA ALA A 84 16.42 -16.89 13.62
C ALA A 84 17.71 -16.91 14.47
N LYS A 85 18.27 -15.76 14.83
CA LYS A 85 19.50 -15.67 15.64
C LYS A 85 19.18 -15.80 17.13
N PRO A 86 20.11 -16.32 17.96
CA PRO A 86 19.98 -16.30 19.41
C PRO A 86 19.88 -14.88 19.99
N ALA A 87 20.54 -13.91 19.34
CA ALA A 87 20.47 -12.49 19.66
C ALA A 87 20.24 -11.68 18.37
N PRO A 88 18.99 -11.27 18.08
CA PRO A 88 18.66 -10.46 16.91
C PRO A 88 19.26 -9.04 16.98
N ASP A 89 19.75 -8.53 15.84
CA ASP A 89 20.19 -7.14 15.72
C ASP A 89 19.06 -6.25 15.18
N LEU A 90 18.25 -5.72 16.11
CA LEU A 90 17.14 -4.83 15.77
C LEU A 90 17.60 -3.44 15.32
N ALA A 91 18.80 -3.01 15.69
CA ALA A 91 19.35 -1.71 15.28
C ALA A 91 19.70 -1.72 13.78
N SER A 92 20.31 -2.81 13.30
CA SER A 92 20.56 -3.03 11.88
C SER A 92 19.26 -3.09 11.06
N LEU A 93 18.21 -3.77 11.56
CA LEU A 93 16.91 -3.80 10.89
C LEU A 93 16.25 -2.42 10.81
N ALA A 94 16.32 -1.63 11.88
CA ALA A 94 15.79 -0.27 11.90
C ALA A 94 16.50 0.61 10.84
N ALA A 95 17.84 0.57 10.80
CA ALA A 95 18.61 1.31 9.80
C ALA A 95 18.26 0.90 8.35
N GLN A 96 18.05 -0.40 8.10
CA GLN A 96 17.59 -0.90 6.80
C GLN A 96 16.17 -0.43 6.46
N ALA A 97 15.27 -0.43 7.44
CA ALA A 97 13.89 0.04 7.27
C ALA A 97 13.84 1.54 6.94
N ASP A 98 14.67 2.36 7.60
CA ASP A 98 14.78 3.80 7.35
C ASP A 98 15.31 4.08 5.94
N ALA A 99 16.37 3.39 5.52
CA ALA A 99 16.91 3.52 4.16
C ALA A 99 15.86 3.14 3.08
N VAL A 100 15.11 2.06 3.31
CA VAL A 100 14.01 1.64 2.44
C VAL A 100 12.89 2.68 2.42
N GLN A 101 12.56 3.28 3.56
CA GLN A 101 11.54 4.32 3.67
C GLN A 101 11.94 5.56 2.87
N GLU A 102 13.20 5.98 2.95
CA GLU A 102 13.75 7.11 2.21
C GLU A 102 13.71 6.84 0.70
N GLN A 103 14.22 5.69 0.25
CA GLN A 103 14.20 5.31 -1.16
C GLN A 103 12.78 5.26 -1.73
N ASN A 104 11.85 4.64 -1.00
CA ASN A 104 10.46 4.59 -1.41
C ASN A 104 9.81 5.98 -1.41
N SER A 105 10.22 6.88 -0.51
CA SER A 105 9.73 8.26 -0.48
C SER A 105 10.17 9.04 -1.72
N ALA A 106 11.43 8.88 -2.16
CA ALA A 106 11.97 9.51 -3.35
C ALA A 106 11.21 9.03 -4.59
N ALA A 107 11.03 7.72 -4.77
CA ALA A 107 10.30 7.15 -5.90
C ALA A 107 8.84 7.64 -5.97
N ARG A 108 8.15 7.71 -4.83
CA ARG A 108 6.78 8.26 -4.75
C ARG A 108 6.73 9.74 -5.12
N LYS A 109 7.70 10.55 -4.68
CA LYS A 109 7.78 11.98 -5.02
C LYS A 109 7.98 12.18 -6.51
N THR A 110 8.86 11.41 -7.14
CA THR A 110 9.07 11.46 -8.60
C THR A 110 7.78 11.18 -9.36
N ALA A 111 7.08 10.08 -9.04
CA ALA A 111 5.81 9.75 -9.67
C ALA A 111 4.75 10.83 -9.47
N ARG A 112 4.64 11.40 -8.25
CA ARG A 112 3.73 12.51 -7.96
C ARG A 112 4.06 13.75 -8.78
N SER A 113 5.34 14.11 -8.90
CA SER A 113 5.77 15.26 -9.68
C SER A 113 5.37 15.12 -11.16
N ALA A 114 5.46 13.91 -11.74
CA ALA A 114 4.99 13.66 -13.10
C ALA A 114 3.47 13.85 -13.24
N TRP A 115 2.67 13.37 -12.28
CA TRP A 115 1.22 13.63 -12.28
C TRP A 115 0.87 15.10 -12.13
N LEU A 116 1.59 15.84 -11.29
CA LEU A 116 1.39 17.29 -11.12
C LEU A 116 1.79 18.07 -12.38
N ALA A 117 2.87 17.66 -13.04
CA ALA A 117 3.27 18.24 -14.32
C ALA A 117 2.20 18.03 -15.40
N LEU A 118 1.62 16.84 -15.49
CA LEU A 118 0.48 16.57 -16.37
C LEU A 118 -0.73 17.43 -15.99
N TYR A 119 -1.10 17.48 -14.71
CA TYR A 119 -2.24 18.27 -14.24
C TYR A 119 -2.09 19.76 -14.57
N ALA A 120 -0.86 20.28 -14.55
CA ALA A 120 -0.58 21.66 -14.93
C ALA A 120 -0.89 21.97 -16.40
N THR A 121 -0.92 20.96 -17.29
CA THR A 121 -1.26 21.13 -18.71
C THR A 121 -2.76 21.00 -19.00
N PHE A 122 -3.58 20.69 -17.98
CA PHE A 122 -5.02 20.51 -18.16
C PHE A 122 -5.75 21.83 -18.40
N THR A 123 -6.76 21.80 -19.26
CA THR A 123 -7.75 22.86 -19.41
C THR A 123 -8.61 22.97 -18.16
N ASP A 124 -9.38 24.05 -18.04
CA ASP A 124 -10.28 24.24 -16.89
C ASP A 124 -11.35 23.14 -16.80
N ASP A 125 -11.87 22.68 -17.94
CA ASP A 125 -12.81 21.55 -18.01
C ASP A 125 -12.16 20.25 -17.50
N GLN A 126 -10.94 19.96 -17.94
CA GLN A 126 -10.20 18.78 -17.48
C GLN A 126 -9.90 18.87 -15.97
N LYS A 127 -9.55 20.05 -15.46
CA LYS A 127 -9.34 20.28 -14.01
C LYS A 127 -10.64 20.12 -13.23
N ALA A 128 -11.79 20.52 -13.77
CA ALA A 128 -13.09 20.31 -13.16
C ALA A 128 -13.42 18.82 -13.02
N VAL A 129 -13.12 18.00 -14.05
CA VAL A 129 -13.25 16.53 -13.98
C VAL A 129 -12.41 15.96 -12.83
N VAL A 130 -11.14 16.37 -12.72
CA VAL A 130 -10.26 15.92 -11.63
C VAL A 130 -10.81 16.34 -10.27
N ARG A 131 -11.18 17.61 -10.09
CA ARG A 131 -11.73 18.13 -8.83
C ARG A 131 -12.96 17.33 -8.39
N ASN A 132 -13.90 17.11 -9.29
CA ASN A 132 -15.14 16.39 -8.98
C ASN A 132 -14.83 14.94 -8.56
N ALA A 133 -13.86 14.30 -9.20
CA ALA A 133 -13.42 12.95 -8.81
C ALA A 133 -12.73 12.92 -7.45
N ILE A 134 -11.91 13.93 -7.11
CA ILE A 134 -11.34 14.09 -5.76
C ILE A 134 -12.44 14.24 -4.72
N GLN A 135 -13.44 15.11 -4.98
CA GLN A 135 -14.58 15.32 -4.09
C GLN A 135 -15.38 14.02 -3.87
N ALA A 136 -15.68 13.28 -4.95
CA ALA A 136 -16.37 12.01 -4.86
C ALA A 136 -15.59 10.99 -3.99
N ARG A 137 -14.27 10.90 -4.18
CA ARG A 137 -13.42 10.05 -3.37
C ARG A 137 -13.43 10.44 -1.89
N LEU A 138 -13.38 11.75 -1.59
CA LEU A 138 -13.47 12.25 -0.21
C LEU A 138 -14.79 11.85 0.45
N ALA A 139 -15.91 12.03 -0.24
CA ALA A 139 -17.23 11.64 0.26
C ALA A 139 -17.34 10.12 0.54
N THR A 140 -16.78 9.28 -0.34
CA THR A 140 -16.72 7.82 -0.11
C THR A 140 -15.87 7.47 1.13
N MET A 141 -14.77 8.18 1.36
CA MET A 141 -13.93 7.93 2.53
C MET A 141 -14.63 8.37 3.83
N GLU A 142 -15.37 9.47 3.80
CA GLU A 142 -16.15 9.94 4.93
C GLU A 142 -17.26 8.94 5.30
N SER A 143 -18.01 8.42 4.31
CA SER A 143 -19.06 7.43 4.58
C SER A 143 -18.49 6.13 5.15
N LEU A 144 -17.37 5.63 4.61
CA LEU A 144 -16.67 4.46 5.16
C LEU A 144 -16.22 4.69 6.61
N ARG A 145 -15.72 5.88 6.93
CA ARG A 145 -15.31 6.23 8.29
C ARG A 145 -16.50 6.26 9.24
N THR A 146 -17.63 6.82 8.82
CA THR A 146 -18.86 6.89 9.62
C THR A 146 -19.39 5.49 9.91
N HIS A 147 -19.49 4.62 8.89
CA HIS A 147 -19.93 3.23 9.09
C HIS A 147 -19.02 2.43 10.04
N MET A 148 -17.69 2.59 9.93
CA MET A 148 -16.78 1.94 10.87
C MET A 148 -16.96 2.44 12.31
N LYS A 149 -17.24 3.74 12.49
CA LYS A 149 -17.52 4.30 13.81
C LYS A 149 -18.80 3.71 14.40
N GLU A 150 -19.87 3.65 13.62
CA GLU A 150 -21.15 3.07 14.04
C GLU A 150 -21.02 1.60 14.47
N HIS A 151 -20.15 0.82 13.81
CA HIS A 151 -19.88 -0.58 14.18
C HIS A 151 -19.02 -0.76 15.44
N LEU A 152 -18.26 0.26 15.84
CA LEU A 152 -17.41 0.21 17.05
C LEU A 152 -18.13 0.75 18.28
N ASP A 153 -19.19 1.55 18.10
CA ASP A 153 -20.00 2.16 19.15
C ASP A 153 -21.25 1.31 19.53
N GLN A 154 -21.43 0.12 18.92
CA GLN A 154 -22.47 -0.90 19.23
C GLN A 154 -21.88 -2.06 20.02
#